data_AF-A0A7Y2TSF3-F1
#
_entry.id   AF-A0A7Y2TSF3-F1
#
_cell.length_a   1.000
_cell.length_b   1.000
_cell.length_c   1.000
_cell.angle_alpha   90.00
_cell.angle_beta   90.00
_cell.angle_gamma   90.00
#
_symmetry.space_group_name_H-M   'P 1'
#
loop_
_entity.id
_entity.type
_entity.pdbx_description
1 polymer ?
#
loop_
_entity_poly.entity_id
_entity_poly.type
_entity_poly.pdbx_seq_one_letter_code
_entity_poly.pdbx_strand_id
1 'polypeptide(L)'
;NYSILGACNPPLAHKALSNRPDAGLMLPCNVIVEETGESRTLVRIVDPHAMMEAGGLAGDPVMEEVGGEAGARLRRVAAALGA
;
A
#
# COMPACT_ATOMS: atom_id res chain seq x y z
N ASN A 1 -19.95 9.89 0.54
CA ASN A 1 -18.61 10.41 0.92
C ASN A 1 -17.52 9.60 0.23
N TYR A 2 -16.41 10.21 -0.18
CA TYR A 2 -15.27 9.55 -0.83
C TYR A 2 -13.96 10.21 -0.38
N SER A 3 -12.95 9.42 0.01
CA SER A 3 -11.65 9.92 0.46
C SER A 3 -10.52 9.02 -0.01
N ILE A 4 -9.37 9.63 -0.32
CA ILE A 4 -8.11 8.93 -0.62
C ILE A 4 -7.13 9.25 0.50
N LEU A 5 -6.63 8.22 1.15
CA LEU A 5 -5.68 8.31 2.25
C LEU A 5 -4.32 7.76 1.80
N GLY A 6 -3.25 8.46 2.16
CA GLY A 6 -1.88 7.95 1.99
C GLY A 6 -1.38 7.30 3.27
N ALA A 7 -1.29 5.97 3.30
CA ALA A 7 -0.74 5.23 4.43
C ALA A 7 0.75 4.95 4.23
N CYS A 8 1.58 5.40 5.16
CA CYS A 8 3.03 5.22 5.09
C CYS A 8 3.56 4.52 6.34
N ASN A 9 4.41 3.51 6.14
CA ASN A 9 5.26 2.95 7.18
C ASN A 9 6.66 3.57 6.99
N PRO A 10 7.11 4.51 7.85
CA PRO A 10 8.33 5.26 7.60
C PRO A 10 9.60 4.39 7.48
N PRO A 11 9.81 3.34 8.31
CA PRO A 11 10.92 2.42 8.12
C PRO A 11 10.94 1.73 6.74
N LEU A 12 9.80 1.22 6.27
CA LEU A 12 9.71 0.56 4.95
C LEU A 12 9.88 1.55 3.80
N ALA A 13 9.28 2.74 3.90
CA ALA A 13 9.44 3.79 2.91
C ALA A 13 10.89 4.27 2.82
N HIS A 14 11.56 4.45 3.97
CA HIS A 14 12.97 4.79 4.01
C HIS A 14 13.82 3.70 3.36
N LYS A 15 13.60 2.43 3.72
CA LYS A 15 14.30 1.29 3.10
C LYS A 15 14.12 1.26 1.57
N ALA A 16 12.90 1.51 1.10
CA ALA A 16 12.63 1.57 -0.34
C ALA A 16 13.39 2.71 -1.03
N LEU A 17 13.24 3.92 -0.51
CA LEU A 17 13.84 5.14 -1.09
C LEU A 17 15.36 5.14 -1.03
N SER A 18 15.95 4.56 0.02
CA SER A 18 17.41 4.42 0.15
C SER A 18 17.99 3.44 -0.86
N ASN A 19 17.23 2.44 -1.29
CA ASN A 19 17.65 1.48 -2.31
C ASN A 19 17.34 1.97 -3.73
N ARG A 20 16.12 2.48 -3.93
CA ARG A 20 15.57 2.97 -5.20
C ARG A 20 14.84 4.29 -4.97
N PRO A 21 15.49 5.45 -5.21
CA PRO A 21 14.86 6.75 -5.01
C PRO A 21 13.59 6.95 -5.86
N ASP A 22 13.54 6.34 -7.05
CA ASP A 22 12.39 6.34 -7.95
C ASP A 22 11.20 5.54 -7.42
N ALA A 23 11.37 4.69 -6.40
CA ALA A 23 10.26 4.07 -5.68
C ALA A 23 9.31 5.09 -5.04
N GLY A 24 9.76 6.34 -4.85
CA GLY A 24 8.90 7.43 -4.39
C GLY A 24 7.68 7.69 -5.26
N LEU A 25 7.70 7.33 -6.55
CA LEU A 25 6.53 7.43 -7.44
C LEU A 25 5.42 6.46 -7.05
N MET A 26 5.77 5.34 -6.40
CA MET A 26 4.84 4.32 -5.92
C MET A 26 4.46 4.52 -4.45
N LEU A 27 4.96 5.54 -3.77
CA LEU A 27 4.64 5.81 -2.37
C LEU A 27 3.67 7.00 -2.26
N PRO A 28 2.79 7.05 -1.23
CA PRO A 28 2.55 6.05 -0.19
C PRO A 28 1.58 4.93 -0.63
N CYS A 29 1.30 3.97 0.26
CA CYS A 29 0.26 2.97 0.00
C CYS A 29 -1.13 3.66 0.05
N ASN A 30 -1.76 3.82 -1.11
CA ASN A 30 -3.07 4.45 -1.22
C ASN A 30 -4.18 3.56 -0.66
N VAL A 31 -5.09 4.18 0.10
CA VAL A 31 -6.31 3.57 0.63
C VAL A 31 -7.49 4.45 0.24
N ILE A 32 -8.51 3.86 -0.37
CA ILE A 32 -9.74 4.55 -0.72
C ILE A 32 -10.83 4.14 0.26
N VAL A 33 -11.57 5.13 0.75
CA VAL A 33 -12.73 4.94 1.62
C VAL A 33 -13.92 5.63 0.97
N GLU A 34 -14.97 4.87 0.68
CA GLU A 34 -16.19 5.42 0.08
C GLU A 34 -17.45 4.88 0.78
N GLU A 35 -18.43 5.75 0.96
CA GLU A 35 -19.76 5.33 1.38
C GLU A 35 -20.47 4.67 0.19
N THR A 36 -20.86 3.43 0.40
CA THR A 36 -21.81 2.72 -0.47
C THR A 36 -23.13 2.72 0.29
N GLY A 37 -24.27 3.02 -0.35
CA GLY A 37 -25.56 3.19 0.33
C GLY A 37 -25.92 2.11 1.37
N GLU A 38 -26.94 2.37 2.19
CA GLU A 38 -27.32 1.51 3.33
C GLU A 38 -26.33 1.53 4.50
N SER A 39 -25.76 2.70 4.82
CA SER A 39 -24.83 2.87 5.97
C SER A 39 -23.59 1.97 5.90
N ARG A 40 -23.15 1.62 4.69
CA ARG A 40 -21.96 0.79 4.45
C ARG A 40 -20.79 1.66 4.00
N THR A 41 -19.59 1.19 4.30
CA THR A 41 -18.35 1.81 3.83
C THR A 41 -17.53 0.75 3.11
N LEU A 42 -17.15 1.04 1.86
CA LEU A 42 -16.21 0.23 1.11
C LEU A 42 -14.81 0.80 1.29
N VAL A 43 -13.89 -0.04 1.77
CA VAL A 43 -12.47 0.30 1.90
C VAL A 43 -11.67 -0.52 0.89
N ARG A 44 -10.92 0.16 0.01
CA ARG A 44 -9.99 -0.47 -0.94
C ARG A 44 -8.57 -0.11 -0.55
N ILE A 45 -7.72 -1.10 -0.39
CA ILE A 45 -6.31 -0.93 -0.04
C ILE A 45 -5.48 -1.39 -1.23
N VAL A 46 -4.52 -0.57 -1.67
CA VAL A 46 -3.59 -0.96 -2.73
C VAL A 46 -2.79 -2.20 -2.35
N ASP A 47 -2.48 -3.06 -3.33
CA ASP A 47 -1.48 -4.11 -3.16
C ASP A 47 -0.08 -3.52 -3.39
N PRO A 48 0.79 -3.43 -2.36
CA PRO A 48 2.12 -2.86 -2.52
C PRO A 48 2.97 -3.66 -3.49
N HIS A 49 2.83 -4.99 -3.55
CA HIS A 49 3.63 -5.82 -4.45
C HIS A 49 3.33 -5.50 -5.91
N ALA A 50 2.05 -5.56 -6.28
CA ALA A 50 1.60 -5.24 -7.63
C ALA A 50 1.94 -3.79 -8.03
N MET A 51 1.90 -2.86 -7.07
CA MET A 51 2.28 -1.47 -7.29
C MET A 51 3.77 -1.32 -7.58
N MET A 52 4.65 -2.01 -6.83
CA MET A 52 6.09 -2.01 -7.11
C MET A 52 6.40 -2.65 -8.47
N GLU A 53 5.73 -3.75 -8.81
CA GLU A 53 5.87 -4.38 -10.13
C GLU A 53 5.48 -3.42 -11.27
N ALA A 54 4.32 -2.76 -11.15
CA ALA A 54 3.85 -1.77 -12.11
C ALA A 54 4.79 -0.56 -12.23
N GLY A 55 5.50 -0.22 -11.15
CA GLY A 55 6.52 0.83 -11.11
C GLY A 55 7.86 0.44 -11.73
N GLY A 56 8.01 -0.77 -12.30
CA GLY A 56 9.29 -1.23 -12.86
C GLY A 56 10.33 -1.56 -11.78
N LEU A 57 9.87 -1.95 -10.58
CA LEU A 57 10.71 -2.30 -9.44
C LEU A 57 10.77 -3.81 -9.18
N ALA A 58 10.13 -4.61 -10.05
CA ALA A 58 10.14 -6.06 -9.99
C ALA A 58 11.56 -6.64 -10.10
N GLY A 59 11.83 -7.73 -9.38
CA GLY A 59 13.12 -8.42 -9.39
C GLY A 59 14.22 -7.76 -8.54
N ASP A 60 13.95 -6.60 -7.93
CA ASP A 60 14.82 -6.03 -6.90
C ASP A 60 14.48 -6.69 -5.54
N PRO A 61 15.41 -7.43 -4.91
CA PRO A 61 15.12 -8.16 -3.67
C PRO A 61 14.67 -7.27 -2.52
N VAL A 62 15.15 -6.01 -2.46
CA VAL A 62 14.74 -5.07 -1.43
C VAL A 62 13.30 -4.60 -1.67
N MET A 63 12.91 -4.41 -2.94
CA MET A 63 11.55 -4.02 -3.30
C MET A 63 10.56 -5.16 -3.07
N GLU A 64 10.94 -6.40 -3.37
CA GLU A 64 10.15 -7.59 -3.07
C GLU A 64 9.91 -7.74 -1.56
N GLU A 65 10.95 -7.56 -0.74
CA GLU A 65 10.84 -7.61 0.71
C GLU A 65 9.93 -6.48 1.24
N VAL A 66 10.15 -5.24 0.80
CA VAL A 66 9.33 -4.10 1.21
C VAL A 66 7.86 -4.30 0.81
N GLY A 67 7.60 -4.70 -0.44
CA GLY A 67 6.26 -4.97 -0.93
C GLY A 67 5.57 -6.10 -0.16
N GLY A 68 6.31 -7.18 0.12
CA GLY A 68 5.83 -8.31 0.92
C GLY A 68 5.46 -7.93 2.35
N GLU A 69 6.33 -7.19 3.04
CA GLU A 69 6.08 -6.76 4.42
C GLU A 69 4.94 -5.74 4.50
N ALA A 70 4.93 -4.74 3.61
CA ALA A 70 3.84 -3.77 3.52
C ALA A 70 2.50 -4.47 3.23
N GLY A 71 2.48 -5.40 2.27
CA GLY A 71 1.30 -6.17 1.91
C GLY A 71 0.79 -7.02 3.08
N ALA A 72 1.67 -7.68 3.83
CA ALA A 72 1.29 -8.44 5.02
C ALA A 72 0.67 -7.54 6.10
N ARG A 73 1.22 -6.34 6.32
CA ARG A 73 0.66 -5.35 7.27
C ARG A 73 -0.72 -4.86 6.82
N LEU A 74 -0.88 -4.51 5.56
CA LEU A 74 -2.14 -4.02 4.99
C LEU A 74 -3.23 -5.10 4.97
N ARG A 75 -2.89 -6.37 4.70
CA ARG A 75 -3.84 -7.48 4.82
C ARG A 75 -4.38 -7.65 6.25
N ARG A 76 -3.56 -7.42 7.28
CA ARG A 76 -4.05 -7.41 8.68
C ARG A 76 -5.04 -6.27 8.94
N VAL A 77 -4.81 -5.10 8.35
CA VAL A 77 -5.77 -3.98 8.42
C VAL A 77 -7.08 -4.34 7.73
N ALA A 78 -7.03 -4.89 6.51
CA ALA A 78 -8.22 -5.35 5.80
C ALA A 78 -9.01 -6.39 6.60
N ALA A 79 -8.34 -7.37 7.20
CA ALA A 79 -8.97 -8.38 8.04
C ALA A 79 -9.63 -7.79 9.31
N ALA A 80 -9.04 -6.76 9.91
CA ALA A 80 -9.60 -6.09 11.08
C ALA A 80 -10.81 -5.20 10.75
N LEU A 81 -10.89 -4.68 9.51
CA LEU A 81 -12.02 -3.89 9.02
C LEU A 81 -13.17 -4.74 8.46
N GLY A 82 -12.86 -5.96 8.00
CA GLY A 82 -13.83 -6.90 7.45
C GLY A 82 -14.53 -7.78 8.51
N ALA A 83 -14.49 -7.36 9.77
CA ALA A 83 -15.25 -7.95 10.87
C ALA A 83 -16.61 -7.24 11.06
#